data_AF-A0A8J3YJ30-F1
#
_entry.id   AF-A0A8J3YJ30-F1
#
_cell.length_a   1.000
_cell.length_b   1.000
_cell.length_c   1.000
_cell.angle_alpha   90.00
_cell.angle_beta   90.00
_cell.angle_gamma   90.00
#
_symmetry.space_group_name_H-M   'P 1'
#
loop_
_entity.id
_entity.type
_entity.pdbx_description
1 polymer ?
#
loop_
_entity_poly.entity_id
_entity_poly.type
_entity_poly.pdbx_seq_one_letter_code
_entity_poly.pdbx_strand_id
1 'polypeptide(L)'
;MLLRLLANRNIKPGCPDVLMAIGDGPYVAASTIYHLGTGRTVLTRQYVTAFAYVLGIPPGDLAAIVGVGPPDERARAHPDHAALARLAWDARWLDNTQLSQVMKAASTPLRDEPGAGPAG
;
A
#
# COMPACT_ATOMS: atom_id res chain seq x y z
N MET A 1 0.08 -10.70 12.06
CA MET A 1 -1.18 -9.90 11.96
C MET A 1 -1.16 -8.95 10.77
N LEU A 2 -0.21 -8.02 10.67
CA LEU A 2 -0.11 -7.03 9.58
C LEU A 2 -0.15 -7.64 8.16
N LEU A 3 0.53 -8.77 7.95
CA LEU A 3 0.50 -9.46 6.65
C LEU A 3 -0.88 -10.04 6.30
N ARG A 4 -1.68 -10.41 7.30
CA ARG A 4 -3.07 -10.85 7.07
C ARG A 4 -3.94 -9.67 6.66
N LEU A 5 -3.68 -8.47 7.19
CA LEU A 5 -4.35 -7.23 6.78
C LEU A 5 -3.97 -6.82 5.35
N LEU A 6 -2.69 -6.96 4.97
CA LEU A 6 -2.26 -6.76 3.57
C LEU A 6 -2.92 -7.76 2.63
N ALA A 7 -2.91 -9.05 2.98
CA ALA A 7 -3.58 -10.08 2.20
C ALA A 7 -5.09 -9.80 2.07
N ASN A 8 -5.71 -9.23 3.11
CA ASN A 8 -7.10 -8.81 3.08
C ASN A 8 -7.36 -7.63 2.12
N ARG A 9 -6.33 -6.85 1.77
CA ARG A 9 -6.36 -5.73 0.81
C ARG A 9 -5.94 -6.18 -0.61
N ASN A 10 -5.91 -7.49 -0.87
CA ASN A 10 -5.35 -8.08 -2.09
C ASN A 10 -3.89 -7.67 -2.39
N ILE A 11 -3.17 -7.17 -1.38
CA ILE A 11 -1.75 -6.84 -1.47
C ILE A 11 -0.97 -8.10 -1.13
N LYS A 12 -0.27 -8.65 -2.12
CA LYS A 12 0.56 -9.84 -1.89
C LYS A 12 1.66 -9.50 -0.88
N PRO A 13 1.84 -10.29 0.19
CA PRO A 13 2.88 -10.07 1.19
C PRO A 13 4.32 -10.07 0.61
N GLY A 14 4.51 -10.56 -0.62
CA GLY A 14 5.80 -10.60 -1.30
C GLY A 14 6.14 -9.35 -2.13
N CYS A 15 5.38 -8.25 -2.04
CA CYS A 15 5.66 -7.00 -2.75
C CYS A 15 6.21 -5.92 -1.79
N PRO A 16 7.51 -5.99 -1.42
CA PRO A 16 8.12 -4.98 -0.55
C PRO A 16 8.13 -3.57 -1.13
N ASP A 17 8.12 -3.47 -2.46
CA ASP A 17 8.10 -2.19 -3.16
C ASP A 17 6.86 -1.36 -2.82
N VAL A 18 5.75 -2.00 -2.43
CA VAL A 18 4.52 -1.30 -2.02
C VAL A 18 4.70 -0.56 -0.69
N LEU A 19 5.46 -1.13 0.26
CA LEU A 19 5.75 -0.46 1.54
C LEU A 19 6.65 0.75 1.34
N MET A 20 7.65 0.64 0.45
CA MET A 20 8.54 1.74 0.11
C MET A 20 7.79 2.83 -0.69
N ALA A 21 7.10 2.44 -1.76
CA ALA A 21 6.48 3.39 -2.69
C ALA A 21 5.27 4.14 -2.10
N ILE A 22 4.51 3.51 -1.20
CA ILE A 22 3.27 4.09 -0.66
C ILE A 22 3.45 4.58 0.77
N GLY A 23 4.15 3.82 1.62
CA GLY A 23 4.18 4.03 3.06
C GLY A 23 5.42 4.74 3.60
N ASP A 24 6.41 5.07 2.75
CA ASP A 24 7.75 5.52 3.19
C ASP A 24 8.42 4.52 4.16
N GLY A 25 8.10 3.24 3.97
CA GLY A 25 8.74 2.15 4.69
C GLY A 25 10.17 1.95 4.21
N PRO A 26 11.06 1.38 5.05
CA PRO A 26 12.40 1.02 4.61
C PRO A 26 12.32 0.04 3.44
N TYR A 27 13.23 0.15 2.46
CA TYR A 27 13.37 -0.87 1.43
C TYR A 27 13.71 -2.20 2.09
N VAL A 28 12.83 -3.19 1.95
CA VAL A 28 12.97 -4.49 2.61
C VAL A 28 12.99 -5.60 1.58
N ALA A 29 13.92 -6.55 1.72
CA ALA A 29 13.83 -7.78 0.93
C ALA A 29 12.54 -8.55 1.29
N ALA A 30 12.00 -9.34 0.35
CA ALA A 30 10.84 -10.19 0.61
C ALA A 30 11.07 -11.16 1.80
N SER A 31 12.31 -11.55 2.06
CA SER A 31 12.72 -12.34 3.23
C SER A 31 12.51 -11.61 4.56
N THR A 32 12.70 -10.29 4.60
CA THR A 32 12.41 -9.46 5.79
C THR A 32 10.92 -9.39 6.07
N ILE A 33 10.08 -9.36 5.03
CA ILE A 33 8.62 -9.42 5.20
C ILE A 33 8.20 -10.80 5.75
N TYR A 34 8.80 -11.87 5.24
CA TYR A 34 8.59 -13.21 5.77
C TYR A 34 9.03 -13.34 7.24
N HIS A 35 10.16 -12.74 7.62
CA HIS A 35 10.63 -12.69 9.00
C HIS A 35 9.75 -11.83 9.92
N LEU A 36 9.19 -10.72 9.42
CA LEU A 36 8.13 -9.98 10.12
C LEU A 36 6.90 -10.85 10.36
N GLY A 37 6.49 -11.63 9.35
CA GLY A 37 5.33 -12.52 9.43
C GLY A 37 5.48 -13.64 10.47
N THR A 38 6.71 -14.11 10.65
CA THR A 38 7.09 -15.18 11.58
C THR A 38 7.57 -14.67 12.94
N GLY A 39 7.56 -13.34 13.17
CA GLY A 39 7.97 -12.72 14.44
C GLY A 39 9.49 -12.72 14.69
N ARG A 40 10.29 -13.05 13.67
CA ARG A 40 11.76 -13.08 13.75
C ARG A 40 12.44 -11.72 13.55
N THR A 41 11.68 -10.71 13.12
CA THR A 41 12.15 -9.32 12.99
C THR A 41 11.36 -8.43 13.94
N VAL A 42 12.08 -7.55 14.65
CA VAL A 42 11.48 -6.56 15.54
C VAL A 42 10.67 -5.56 14.73
N LEU A 43 9.41 -5.38 15.12
CA LEU A 43 8.52 -4.42 14.50
C LEU A 43 8.81 -3.00 15.02
N THR A 44 9.36 -2.16 14.16
CA THR A 44 9.73 -0.77 14.50
C THR A 44 8.56 0.19 14.28
N ARG A 45 8.65 1.40 14.87
CA ARG A 45 7.69 2.50 14.63
C ARG A 45 7.56 2.86 13.15
N GLN A 46 8.67 2.85 12.41
CA GLN A 46 8.68 3.11 10.97
C GLN A 46 7.88 2.05 10.21
N TYR A 47 8.03 0.76 10.55
CA TYR A 47 7.22 -0.31 9.94
C TYR A 47 5.75 -0.10 10.22
N VAL A 48 5.36 0.12 11.49
CA VAL A 48 3.95 0.31 11.84
C VAL A 48 3.35 1.50 11.09
N THR A 49 4.09 2.60 10.99
CA THR A 49 3.65 3.80 10.28
C THR A 49 3.47 3.54 8.79
N ALA A 50 4.44 2.90 8.13
CA ALA A 50 4.35 2.55 6.71
C ALA A 50 3.20 1.57 6.41
N PHE A 51 3.02 0.55 7.26
CA PHE A 51 1.90 -0.38 7.15
C PHE A 51 0.55 0.32 7.33
N ALA A 52 0.45 1.28 8.25
CA ALA A 52 -0.78 2.04 8.46
C ALA A 52 -1.19 2.79 7.18
N TYR A 53 -0.24 3.45 6.52
CA TYR A 53 -0.50 4.15 5.26
C TYR A 53 -0.93 3.20 4.14
N VAL A 54 -0.25 2.05 3.97
CA VAL A 54 -0.64 1.06 2.96
C VAL A 54 -2.03 0.47 3.24
N LEU A 55 -2.38 0.29 4.51
CA LEU A 55 -3.67 -0.26 4.92
C LEU A 55 -4.80 0.79 4.94
N GLY A 56 -4.48 2.08 4.82
CA GLY A 56 -5.43 3.18 4.97
C GLY A 56 -5.99 3.29 6.39
N ILE A 57 -5.19 2.96 7.40
CA ILE A 57 -5.53 3.04 8.83
C ILE A 57 -4.78 4.25 9.41
N PRO A 58 -5.36 5.05 10.31
CA PRO A 58 -4.62 6.08 11.03
C PRO A 58 -3.39 5.48 11.74
N PRO A 59 -2.17 6.02 11.54
CA PRO A 59 -0.95 5.46 12.14
C PRO A 59 -1.01 5.32 13.67
N GLY A 60 -1.66 6.26 14.35
CA GLY A 60 -1.85 6.22 15.81
C GLY A 60 -2.69 5.02 16.27
N ASP A 61 -3.76 4.71 15.54
CA ASP A 61 -4.63 3.57 15.85
C ASP A 61 -3.87 2.25 15.68
N LEU A 62 -3.12 2.12 14.58
CA LEU A 62 -2.34 0.90 14.35
C LEU A 62 -1.20 0.77 15.37
N ALA A 63 -0.54 1.86 15.76
CA ALA A 63 0.46 1.87 16.82
C ALA A 63 -0.12 1.41 18.16
N ALA A 64 -1.30 1.90 18.53
CA ALA A 64 -2.00 1.49 19.74
C ALA A 64 -2.37 0.00 19.72
N ILE A 65 -2.90 -0.51 18.60
CA ILE A 65 -3.29 -1.92 18.46
C ILE A 65 -2.07 -2.85 18.56
N VAL A 66 -0.93 -2.45 18.00
CA VAL A 66 0.27 -3.29 17.94
C VAL A 66 1.17 -3.10 19.17
N GLY A 67 0.91 -2.09 20.01
CA GLY A 67 1.69 -1.79 21.21
C GLY A 67 3.09 -1.26 20.91
N VAL A 68 3.28 -0.66 19.73
CA VAL A 68 4.52 0.01 19.33
C VAL A 68 4.34 1.50 19.57
N GLY A 69 5.42 2.19 19.99
CA GLY A 69 5.39 3.62 20.31
C GLY A 69 4.80 4.52 19.21
N PRO A 70 4.67 5.83 19.46
CA PRO A 70 3.94 6.73 18.56
C PRO A 70 4.44 6.65 17.12
N PRO A 71 3.57 6.97 16.13
CA PRO A 71 3.94 6.97 14.72
C PRO A 71 5.25 7.70 14.45
N ASP A 72 5.98 7.24 13.43
CA ASP A 72 7.21 7.88 13.02
C ASP A 72 6.90 9.21 12.30
N GLU A 73 7.17 10.32 12.96
CA GLU A 73 6.95 11.68 12.45
C GLU A 73 7.81 12.02 11.22
N ARG A 74 8.89 11.25 11.00
CA ARG A 74 9.76 11.41 9.83
C ARG A 74 9.21 10.74 8.59
N ALA A 75 8.21 9.85 8.72
CA ALA A 75 7.62 9.17 7.59
C ALA A 75 6.93 10.17 6.65
N ARG A 76 7.11 9.95 5.35
CA ARG A 76 6.59 10.76 4.24
C ARG A 76 5.86 9.86 3.25
N ALA A 77 4.67 9.43 3.63
CA ALA A 77 3.82 8.62 2.76
C ALA A 77 3.62 9.28 1.40
N HIS A 78 3.33 8.47 0.39
CA HIS A 78 2.92 8.97 -0.91
C HIS A 78 1.77 9.97 -0.77
N PRO A 79 1.75 11.09 -1.52
CA PRO A 79 0.67 12.08 -1.44
C PRO A 79 -0.73 11.45 -1.55
N ASP A 80 -0.88 10.48 -2.44
CA ASP A 80 -2.14 9.77 -2.69
C ASP A 80 -2.31 8.45 -1.90
N HIS A 81 -1.55 8.21 -0.83
CA HIS A 81 -1.60 6.94 -0.08
C HIS A 81 -3.03 6.53 0.34
N ALA A 82 -3.87 7.50 0.72
CA ALA A 82 -5.26 7.23 1.09
C ALA A 82 -6.10 6.74 -0.09
N ALA A 83 -5.92 7.33 -1.27
CA ALA A 83 -6.60 6.90 -2.50
C ALA A 83 -6.11 5.52 -2.95
N LEU A 84 -4.80 5.26 -2.86
CA LEU A 84 -4.21 3.96 -3.18
C LEU A 84 -4.68 2.86 -2.21
N ALA A 85 -4.74 3.15 -0.90
CA ALA A 85 -5.26 2.22 0.10
C ALA A 85 -6.76 1.94 -0.09
N ARG A 86 -7.52 2.93 -0.56
CA ARG A 86 -8.93 2.76 -0.93
C ARG A 86 -9.08 1.90 -2.19
N LEU A 87 -8.29 2.17 -3.23
CA LEU A 87 -8.26 1.37 -4.45
C LEU A 87 -7.96 -0.11 -4.14
N ALA A 88 -6.97 -0.37 -3.29
CA ALA A 88 -6.63 -1.72 -2.84
C ALA A 88 -7.78 -2.40 -2.06
N TRP A 89 -8.57 -1.63 -1.30
CA TRP A 89 -9.76 -2.15 -0.63
C TRP A 89 -10.84 -2.57 -1.61
N ASP A 90 -11.16 -1.69 -2.54
CA ASP A 90 -12.26 -1.89 -3.47
C ASP A 90 -11.93 -3.02 -4.44
N ALA A 91 -10.65 -3.19 -4.79
CA ALA A 91 -10.13 -4.32 -5.57
C ALA A 91 -10.38 -5.69 -4.92
N ARG A 92 -10.62 -5.78 -3.61
CA ARG A 92 -10.92 -7.04 -2.90
C ARG A 92 -12.22 -7.69 -3.39
N TRP A 93 -13.14 -6.90 -3.92
CA TRP A 93 -14.43 -7.37 -4.42
C TRP A 93 -14.39 -7.83 -5.87
N LEU A 94 -13.27 -7.61 -6.56
CA LEU A 94 -13.12 -7.98 -7.96
C LEU A 94 -12.82 -9.47 -8.08
N ASP A 95 -13.50 -10.12 -9.01
CA ASP A 95 -13.09 -11.45 -9.46
C ASP A 95 -11.85 -11.37 -10.37
N ASN A 96 -11.29 -12.54 -10.72
CA ASN A 96 -10.08 -12.62 -11.54
C ASN A 96 -10.25 -11.97 -12.93
N THR A 97 -11.44 -12.01 -13.51
CA THR A 97 -11.73 -11.43 -14.82
C THR A 97 -11.75 -9.91 -14.72
N GLN A 98 -12.47 -9.38 -13.74
CA GLN A 98 -12.56 -7.94 -13.48
C GLN A 98 -11.18 -7.36 -13.11
N LEU A 99 -10.42 -8.05 -12.26
CA LEU A 99 -9.06 -7.63 -11.92
C LEU A 99 -8.16 -7.59 -13.16
N SER A 100 -8.24 -8.59 -14.04
CA SER A 100 -7.48 -8.62 -15.30
C SER A 100 -7.84 -7.45 -16.23
N GLN A 101 -9.12 -7.08 -16.30
CA GLN A 101 -9.58 -5.93 -17.08
C GLN A 101 -9.04 -4.60 -16.52
N VAL A 102 -9.12 -4.40 -15.20
CA VAL A 102 -8.59 -3.21 -14.54
C VAL A 102 -7.07 -3.08 -14.74
N MET A 103 -6.34 -4.19 -14.62
CA MET A 103 -4.88 -4.20 -14.86
C MET A 103 -4.53 -3.87 -16.32
N LYS A 104 -5.33 -4.34 -17.29
CA LYS A 104 -5.17 -3.96 -18.70
C LYS A 104 -5.44 -2.48 -18.94
N ALA A 105 -6.48 -1.93 -18.31
CA ALA A 105 -6.80 -0.50 -18.40
C ALA A 105 -5.68 0.36 -17.83
N ALA A 106 -5.13 -0.01 -16.66
CA ALA A 106 -4.02 0.70 -16.02
C ALA A 106 -2.69 0.61 -16.80
N SER A 107 -2.47 -0.48 -17.55
CA SER A 107 -1.28 -0.68 -18.39
C SER A 107 -1.39 0.01 -19.76
N THR A 108 -2.59 0.49 -20.12
CA THR A 108 -2.79 1.28 -21.33
C THR A 108 -2.41 2.72 -20.99
N PRO A 109 -1.41 3.32 -21.66
CA PRO A 109 -1.14 4.74 -21.44
C PRO A 109 -2.42 5.51 -21.71
N LEU A 110 -2.81 6.37 -20.77
CA LEU A 110 -3.96 7.25 -20.93
C LEU A 110 -3.75 7.96 -22.27
N ARG A 111 -4.61 7.72 -23.26
CA ARG A 111 -4.61 8.53 -24.47
C ARG A 111 -4.89 9.94 -23.97
N ASP A 112 -3.91 10.84 -24.13
CA ASP A 112 -4.20 12.27 -24.11
C ASP A 112 -5.31 12.49 -25.14
N GLU A 113 -6.48 12.92 -24.67
CA GLU A 113 -7.53 13.42 -25.53
C GLU A 113 -6.90 14.49 -26.44
N PRO A 114 -6.91 14.34 -27.78
CA PRO A 114 -6.37 15.35 -28.65
C PRO A 114 -7.14 16.65 -28.41
N GLY A 115 -6.39 17.67 -27.99
CA GLY A 115 -6.92 18.99 -27.69
C GLY A 115 -7.89 19.43 -28.77
N ALA A 116 -9.04 19.94 -28.33
CA ALA A 116 -9.89 20.79 -29.15
C ALA A 116 -9.01 21.89 -29.74
N GLY A 117 -8.58 21.70 -30.99
CA GLY A 117 -7.90 22.72 -31.77
C GLY A 117 -8.84 23.92 -31.94
N PRO A 118 -8.29 25.15 -32.00
CA PRO A 118 -9.11 26.35 -32.03
C PRO A 118 -9.94 26.38 -33.33
N ALA A 119 -11.22 26.71 -33.18
CA ALA A 119 -12.09 27.05 -34.28
C ALA A 119 -11.49 28.24 -35.05
N GLY A 120 -11.14 28.00 -36.31
CA GLY A 120 -10.89 29.05 -37.31
C GLY A 120 -12.18 29.50 -37.97
#